data_AF-A0A815F6Q2-F1
#
_entry.id   AF-A0A815F6Q2-F1
#
_cell.length_a   1.000
_cell.length_b   1.000
_cell.length_c   1.000
_cell.angle_alpha   90.00
_cell.angle_beta   90.00
_cell.angle_gamma   90.00
#
_symmetry.space_group_name_H-M   'P 1'
#
loop_
_entity.id
_entity.type
_entity.pdbx_description
1 polymer ?
#
loop_
_entity_poly.entity_id
_entity_poly.type
_entity_poly.pdbx_seq_one_letter_code
_entity_poly.pdbx_strand_id
1 'polypeptide(L)' 'MGNKLSSKHDPTILTPKAIEVLKAHTNFTEEQIREWHAGFLRECQHGLLPKDQFVSAYEHFYPDGN' A
#
# COMPACT_ATOMS: atom_id res chain seq x y z
N MET A 1 -21.91 28.93 4.76
CA MET A 1 -21.00 28.08 5.55
C MET A 1 -20.70 26.84 4.71
N GLY A 2 -19.65 26.88 3.88
CA GLY A 2 -19.44 25.84 2.87
C GLY A 2 -17.95 25.60 2.63
N ASN A 3 -17.52 24.39 3.00
CA ASN A 3 -16.61 23.49 2.28
C ASN A 3 -15.80 22.68 3.30
N LYS A 4 -16.34 21.50 3.66
CA LYS A 4 -15.52 20.44 4.25
C LYS A 4 -14.57 19.98 3.14
N LEU A 5 -13.33 20.46 3.19
CA LEU A 5 -12.21 19.90 2.46
C LEU A 5 -12.13 18.43 2.85
N SER A 6 -12.52 17.55 1.93
CA SER A 6 -12.22 16.13 1.97
C SER A 6 -10.71 15.97 2.21
N SER A 7 -10.33 15.64 3.44
CA SER A 7 -8.96 15.39 3.85
C SER A 7 -8.41 14.30 2.94
N LYS A 8 -7.51 14.68 2.03
CA LYS A 8 -6.79 13.73 1.17
C LYS A 8 -6.02 12.78 2.10
N HIS A 9 -6.41 11.50 2.09
CA HIS A 9 -5.70 10.47 2.85
C HIS A 9 -4.28 10.37 2.30
N ASP A 10 -3.28 10.67 3.12
CA ASP A 10 -1.87 10.54 2.75
C ASP A 10 -1.54 9.04 2.61
N PRO A 11 -1.17 8.55 1.42
CA PRO A 11 -0.89 7.13 1.19
C PRO A 11 0.38 6.64 1.90
N THR A 12 1.20 7.55 2.43
CA THR A 12 2.40 7.20 3.21
C THR A 12 2.12 6.94 4.69
N ILE A 13 0.89 7.20 5.15
CA ILE A 13 0.50 7.06 6.56
C ILE A 13 -0.42 5.85 6.74
N LEU A 14 0.07 4.84 7.45
CA LEU A 14 -0.72 3.68 7.83
C LEU A 14 -1.55 4.00 9.09
N THR A 15 -2.84 4.31 8.90
CA THR A 15 -3.75 4.65 10.00
C THR A 15 -4.20 3.41 10.79
N PRO A 16 -4.58 3.54 12.08
CA PRO A 16 -5.13 2.43 12.85
C PRO A 16 -6.36 1.80 12.19
N LYS A 17 -7.20 2.62 11.55
CA LYS A 17 -8.38 2.13 10.84
C LYS A 17 -8.02 1.29 9.62
N ALA A 18 -6.98 1.69 8.87
CA ALA A 18 -6.48 0.90 7.75
C ALA A 18 -5.91 -0.44 8.23
N ILE A 19 -5.21 -0.48 9.37
CA ILE A 19 -4.70 -1.72 9.97
C ILE A 19 -5.85 -2.66 10.32
N GLU A 20 -6.92 -2.18 10.95
CA GLU A 20 -8.09 -3.02 11.25
C GLU A 20 -8.71 -3.63 10.00
N VAL A 21 -8.86 -2.83 8.93
CA VAL A 21 -9.39 -3.30 7.64
C VAL A 21 -8.46 -4.37 7.07
N LEU A 22 -7.16 -4.11 7.02
CA LEU A 22 -6.20 -5.07 6.47
C LEU A 22 -6.17 -6.38 7.26
N LYS A 23 -6.26 -6.33 8.59
CA LYS A 23 -6.36 -7.54 9.45
C LYS A 23 -7.66 -8.31 9.23
N ALA A 24 -8.76 -7.63 8.92
CA ALA A 24 -10.05 -8.27 8.66
C ALA A 24 -10.13 -8.92 7.27
N HIS A 25 -9.34 -8.44 6.31
CA HIS A 25 -9.36 -8.87 4.91
C HIS A 25 -8.12 -9.67 4.48
N THR A 26 -7.19 -9.90 5.39
CA THR A 26 -5.97 -10.70 5.14
C THR A 26 -5.67 -11.58 6.35
N ASN A 27 -4.77 -12.55 6.18
CA ASN A 27 -4.31 -13.40 7.29
C ASN A 27 -3.03 -12.86 7.95
N PHE A 28 -2.76 -11.55 7.84
CA PHE A 28 -1.55 -10.94 8.38
C PHE A 28 -1.77 -10.35 9.78
N THR A 29 -0.74 -10.44 10.62
CA THR A 29 -0.71 -9.73 11.91
C THR A 29 -0.44 -8.24 11.70
N GLU A 30 -0.67 -7.45 12.75
CA GLU A 30 -0.36 -6.03 12.71
C GLU A 30 1.13 -5.75 12.46
N GLU A 31 2.02 -6.54 13.06
CA GLU A 31 3.46 -6.39 12.82
C GLU A 31 3.81 -6.64 11.35
N GLN A 32 3.26 -7.70 10.76
CA GLN A 32 3.48 -8.02 9.35
C GLN A 32 2.96 -6.91 8.43
N ILE A 33 1.76 -6.38 8.70
CA ILE A 33 1.19 -5.28 7.89
C ILE A 33 2.08 -4.03 7.96
N ARG A 34 2.60 -3.70 9.14
CA ARG A 34 3.52 -2.56 9.32
C ARG A 34 4.84 -2.78 8.60
N GLU A 35 5.40 -3.98 8.66
CA GLU A 35 6.63 -4.35 7.97
C GLU A 35 6.47 -4.29 6.45
N TRP A 36 5.38 -4.84 5.91
CA TRP A 36 5.05 -4.76 4.49
C TRP A 36 4.88 -3.30 4.03
N HIS A 37 4.17 -2.47 4.79
CA HIS A 37 4.00 -1.06 4.46
C HIS A 37 5.34 -0.30 4.49
N ALA A 38 6.20 -0.57 5.47
CA ALA A 38 7.54 0.01 5.54
C ALA A 38 8.44 -0.47 4.39
N GLY A 39 8.34 -1.75 4.01
CA GLY A 39 9.01 -2.30 2.82
C GLY A 39 8.56 -1.59 1.55
N PHE A 40 7.25 -1.45 1.37
CA PHE A 40 6.66 -0.75 0.24
C PHE A 40 7.12 0.70 0.13
N LEU A 41 7.20 1.45 1.24
CA LEU A 41 7.67 2.84 1.23
C LEU A 41 9.17 2.99 0.93
N ARG A 42 9.98 1.95 1.19
CA ARG A 42 11.39 1.97 0.79
C ARG A 42 11.55 1.96 -0.73
N GLU A 43 10.71 1.21 -1.42
CA GLU A 43 10.73 1.12 -2.89
C GLU A 43 9.91 2.24 -3.54
N CYS A 44 8.76 2.56 -2.95
CA CYS A 44 7.81 3.58 -3.40
C CYS A 44 7.71 4.72 -2.38
N GLN A 45 8.67 5.64 -2.39
CA GLN A 45 8.76 6.74 -1.40
C GLN A 45 7.52 7.66 -1.36
N HIS A 46 6.72 7.69 -2.43
CA HIS A 46 5.47 8.46 -2.51
C HIS A 46 4.22 7.68 -2.03
N GLY A 47 4.38 6.43 -1.60
CA GLY A 47 3.25 5.57 -1.19
C GLY A 47 2.36 5.13 -2.36
N LEU A 48 2.81 5.28 -3.59
CA LEU A 48 2.07 4.91 -4.80
C LEU A 48 2.97 4.05 -5.68
N LEU A 49 2.39 2.98 -6.23
CA LEU A 49 3.02 2.12 -7.23
C LEU A 49 2.35 2.37 -8.58
N PRO A 50 3.02 3.08 -9.50
CA PRO A 50 2.53 3.30 -10.86
C PRO A 50 2.35 2.00 -11.63
N LYS A 51 1.44 2.01 -12.61
CA LYS A 51 1.08 0.83 -13.41
C LYS A 51 2.30 0.23 -14.14
N ASP A 52 3.12 1.07 -14.73
CA ASP A 52 4.36 0.69 -15.43
C ASP A 52 5.34 -0.03 -14.50
N GLN A 53 5.53 0.49 -13.28
CA GLN A 53 6.37 -0.17 -12.27
C GLN A 53 5.76 -1.49 -11.81
N PHE A 54 4.44 -1.56 -11.65
CA PHE A 54 3.77 -2.82 -11.31
C PHE A 54 3.94 -3.89 -12.39
N VAL A 55 3.78 -3.52 -13.67
CA VAL A 55 3.96 -4.45 -14.80
C VAL A 55 5.41 -4.96 -14.84
N SER A 56 6.39 -4.06 -14.70
CA SER A 56 7.80 -4.45 -14.70
C SER A 56 8.16 -5.37 -13.52
N ALA A 57 7.65 -5.07 -12.32
CA ALA A 57 7.83 -5.94 -11.16
C ALA A 57 7.18 -7.31 -11.39
N TYR A 58 5.97 -7.35 -11.97
CA TYR A 58 5.27 -8.60 -12.26
C TYR A 58 6.02 -9.47 -13.27
N GLU A 59 6.54 -8.89 -14.36
CA GLU A 59 7.39 -9.58 -15.33
C GLU A 59 8.68 -10.12 -14.70
N HIS A 60 9.26 -9.39 -13.74
CA HIS A 60 10.45 -9.84 -13.02
C HIS A 60 10.18 -11.05 -12.12
N PHE A 61 9.04 -11.07 -11.41
CA PHE A 61 8.67 -12.20 -10.55
C PHE A 61 8.14 -13.40 -11.32
N TYR A 62 7.56 -13.17 -12.50
CA TYR A 62 6.95 -14.19 -13.35
C TYR A 62 7.43 -14.08 -14.81
N PRO A 63 8.72 -14.36 -15.09
CA PRO A 63 9.33 -14.14 -16.41
C PRO A 63 8.74 -15.03 -17.51
N ASP A 64 8.23 -16.21 -17.15
CA ASP A 64 7.63 -17.16 -18.08
C ASP A 64 6.12 -16.99 -18.26
N GLY A 65 5.51 -15.95 -17.65
CA GLY A 65 4.12 -15.53 -17.85
C GLY A 65 3.11 -16.68 -17.92
N ASN A 66 2.59 -17.13 -16.77
CA ASN A 66 1.62 -18.23 -16.71
C ASN A 66 0.36 -17.99 -17.55
#